data_AF-K1TSG3-F1
#
_entry.id   AF-K1TSG3-F1
#
_cell.length_a   1.000
_cell.length_b   1.000
_cell.length_c   1.000
_cell.angle_alpha   90.00
_cell.angle_beta   90.00
_cell.angle_gamma   90.00
#
_symmetry.space_group_name_H-M   'P 1'
#
loop_
_entity.id
_entity.type
_entity.pdbx_description
1 polymer ?
#
loop_
_entity_poly.entity_id
_entity_poly.type
_entity_poly.pdbx_seq_one_letter_code
_entity_poly.pdbx_strand_id
1 'polypeptide(L)'
;PDTAVIIANALNKEQMKTLSYLTCNVITCGNLIMDTVSYTSITDEEISVSFGRTVTTLGGDEIQPFEIPVKRNGSESLYEIMAVTALRLLTGDSSIIEEV
;
A
#
# COMPACT_ATOMS: atom_id res chain seq x y z
N PRO A 1 -3.78 2.23 20.77
CA PRO A 1 -4.25 3.08 19.63
C PRO A 1 -3.07 3.68 18.86
N ASP A 2 -2.05 4.16 19.57
CA ASP A 2 -0.91 4.90 19.00
C ASP A 2 0.04 4.08 18.12
N THR A 3 -0.15 2.76 18.06
CA THR A 3 0.67 1.82 17.26
C THR A 3 -0.13 1.08 16.18
N ALA A 4 -1.43 1.35 16.05
CA ALA A 4 -2.26 0.71 15.03
C ALA A 4 -2.09 1.41 13.68
N VAL A 5 -1.85 0.62 12.63
CA VAL A 5 -1.82 1.09 11.23
C VAL A 5 -3.04 0.53 10.51
N ILE A 6 -3.76 1.40 9.80
CA ILE A 6 -4.93 1.02 9.00
C ILE A 6 -4.54 1.04 7.52
N ILE A 7 -4.79 -0.06 6.81
CA ILE A 7 -4.69 -0.11 5.35
C ILE A 7 -6.10 0.10 4.78
N ALA A 8 -6.30 1.13 3.97
CA ALA A 8 -7.62 1.57 3.53
C ALA A 8 -7.71 1.71 2.01
N ASN A 9 -8.88 1.43 1.45
CA ASN A 9 -9.14 1.65 0.03
C ASN A 9 -9.47 3.13 -0.20
N ALA A 10 -8.58 3.87 -0.85
CA ALA A 10 -8.75 5.28 -1.12
C ALA A 10 -9.98 5.58 -2.01
N LEU A 11 -10.40 4.60 -2.83
CA LEU A 11 -11.56 4.71 -3.71
C LEU A 11 -12.89 4.53 -2.96
N ASN A 12 -12.86 4.01 -1.72
CA ASN A 12 -14.04 3.88 -0.88
C ASN A 12 -14.31 5.19 -0.11
N LYS A 13 -15.19 6.03 -0.67
CA LYS A 13 -15.55 7.34 -0.09
C LYS A 13 -16.11 7.27 1.33
N GLU A 14 -16.87 6.22 1.66
CA GLU A 14 -17.46 6.06 2.99
C GLU A 14 -16.39 5.70 4.03
N GLN A 15 -15.48 4.79 3.66
CA GLN A 15 -14.32 4.44 4.47
C GLN A 15 -13.45 5.69 4.69
N MET A 16 -13.10 6.42 3.63
CA MET A 16 -12.27 7.62 3.73
C MET A 16 -12.93 8.73 4.56
N LYS A 17 -14.24 8.91 4.43
CA LYS A 17 -14.99 9.84 5.29
C LYS A 17 -14.89 9.45 6.76
N THR A 18 -15.08 8.17 7.08
CA THR A 18 -14.99 7.67 8.46
C THR A 18 -13.59 7.84 9.03
N LEU A 19 -12.55 7.50 8.25
CA LEU A 19 -11.16 7.61 8.66
C LEU A 19 -10.70 9.07 8.85
N SER A 20 -11.31 10.03 8.15
CA SER A 20 -10.96 11.46 8.30
C SER A 20 -11.22 12.02 9.71
N TYR A 21 -12.05 11.34 10.51
CA TYR A 21 -12.33 11.71 11.91
C TYR A 21 -11.39 11.05 12.91
N LEU A 22 -10.48 10.17 12.46
CA LEU A 22 -9.54 9.45 13.31
C LEU A 22 -8.14 10.05 13.19
N THR A 23 -7.37 10.01 14.27
CA THR A 23 -5.96 10.44 14.30
C THR A 23 -4.99 9.26 14.14
N CYS A 24 -5.46 8.15 13.54
CA CYS A 24 -4.67 6.94 13.34
C CYS A 24 -3.74 7.05 12.13
N ASN A 25 -2.68 6.24 12.10
CA ASN A 25 -1.83 6.11 10.94
C ASN A 25 -2.57 5.31 9.86
N VAL A 26 -2.78 5.91 8.69
CA VAL A 26 -3.52 5.31 7.57
C VAL A 26 -2.61 5.20 6.35
N ILE A 27 -2.47 3.99 5.85
CA ILE A 27 -1.93 3.70 4.52
C ILE A 27 -3.11 3.64 3.56
N THR A 28 -3.23 4.64 2.70
CA THR A 28 -4.24 4.65 1.65
C THR A 28 -3.72 3.93 0.41
N CYS A 29 -4.53 3.03 -0.13
CA CYS A 29 -4.27 2.30 -1.37
C CYS A 29 -5.22 2.82 -2.45
N GLY A 30 -4.69 3.45 -3.49
CA GLY A 30 -5.50 4.09 -4.52
C GLY A 30 -4.77 4.26 -5.85
N ASN A 31 -5.08 5.35 -6.54
CA ASN A 31 -4.56 5.63 -7.88
C ASN A 31 -4.09 7.09 -8.03
N LEU A 32 -3.98 7.82 -6.93
CA LEU A 32 -3.54 9.21 -6.91
C LEU A 32 -2.14 9.30 -6.32
N ILE A 33 -1.37 10.28 -6.76
CA ILE A 33 -0.03 10.61 -6.20
C ILE A 33 -0.10 10.91 -4.70
N MET A 34 -1.26 11.34 -4.20
CA MET A 34 -1.46 11.62 -2.78
C MET A 34 -1.71 10.36 -1.94
N ASP A 35 -1.93 9.21 -2.56
CA ASP A 35 -2.09 7.94 -1.85
C ASP A 35 -0.73 7.42 -1.37
N THR A 36 -0.72 6.77 -0.20
CA THR A 36 0.51 6.17 0.33
C THR A 36 0.98 5.04 -0.59
N VAL A 37 0.04 4.24 -1.09
CA VAL A 37 0.25 3.17 -2.06
C VAL A 37 -0.64 3.42 -3.26
N SER A 38 -0.06 3.36 -4.45
CA SER A 38 -0.79 3.49 -5.70
C SER A 38 -0.26 2.51 -6.74
N TYR A 39 -0.99 2.34 -7.84
CA TYR A 39 -0.46 1.64 -9.01
C TYR A 39 -0.19 2.62 -10.15
N THR A 40 0.89 2.39 -10.88
CA THR A 40 1.34 3.27 -11.99
C THR A 40 1.19 2.61 -13.36
N SER A 41 1.20 1.28 -13.41
CA SER A 41 0.97 0.50 -14.63
C SER A 41 0.29 -0.83 -14.31
N ILE A 42 -0.48 -1.37 -15.26
CA ILE A 42 -1.16 -2.66 -15.14
C ILE A 42 -1.03 -3.41 -16.47
N THR A 43 -0.58 -4.65 -16.40
CA THR A 43 -0.65 -5.65 -17.48
C THR A 43 -1.49 -6.84 -17.03
N ASP A 44 -1.60 -7.87 -17.88
CA ASP A 44 -2.31 -9.09 -17.50
C ASP A 44 -1.57 -9.86 -16.39
N GLU A 45 -0.24 -9.80 -16.37
CA GLU A 45 0.64 -10.60 -15.51
C GLU A 45 1.21 -9.81 -14.32
N GLU A 46 1.33 -8.49 -14.44
CA GLU A 46 1.98 -7.64 -13.43
C GLU A 46 1.26 -6.31 -13.20
N ILE A 47 1.48 -5.75 -12.03
CA ILE A 47 1.10 -4.39 -11.65
C ILE A 47 2.32 -3.69 -11.04
N SER A 48 2.62 -2.48 -11.52
CA SER A 48 3.61 -1.62 -10.87
C SER A 48 2.96 -0.96 -9.65
N VAL A 49 3.41 -1.33 -8.45
CA VAL A 49 2.95 -0.77 -7.18
C VAL A 49 3.97 0.23 -6.66
N SER A 50 3.52 1.46 -6.45
CA SER A 50 4.32 2.58 -5.99
C SER A 50 3.96 2.94 -4.54
N PHE A 51 4.99 3.06 -3.70
CA PHE A 51 4.93 3.63 -2.37
C PHE A 51 5.41 5.08 -2.45
N GLY A 52 4.47 6.03 -2.50
CA GLY A 52 4.76 7.44 -2.78
C GLY A 52 5.30 8.23 -1.59
N ARG A 53 5.37 7.62 -0.40
CA ARG A 53 5.74 8.27 0.86
C ARG A 53 6.60 7.35 1.70
N THR A 54 7.39 7.94 2.59
CA THR A 54 8.12 7.17 3.61
C THR A 54 7.13 6.44 4.52
N VAL A 55 7.37 5.15 4.72
CA VAL A 55 6.56 4.29 5.60
C VAL A 55 7.46 3.74 6.69
N THR A 56 7.00 3.80 7.94
CA THR A 56 7.64 3.15 9.08
C THR A 56 7.06 1.74 9.25
N THR A 57 7.91 0.72 9.25
CA THR A 57 7.50 -0.67 9.51
C THR A 57 7.02 -0.84 10.95
N LEU A 58 6.36 -1.96 11.24
CA LEU A 58 6.00 -2.33 12.60
C LEU A 58 7.25 -2.59 13.48
N GLY A 59 8.40 -2.88 12.87
CA GLY A 59 9.70 -3.01 13.53
C GLY A 59 10.38 -1.66 13.83
N GLY A 60 9.88 -0.56 13.27
CA GLY A 60 10.43 0.79 13.43
C GLY A 60 11.40 1.22 12.33
N ASP A 61 11.60 0.40 11.29
CA ASP A 61 12.47 0.75 10.16
C ASP A 61 11.76 1.75 9.24
N GLU A 62 12.51 2.73 8.73
CA GLU A 62 11.99 3.68 7.74
C GLU A 62 12.29 3.21 6.32
N ILE A 63 11.24 3.07 5.52
CA ILE A 63 11.33 2.69 4.12
C ILE A 63 11.08 3.92 3.26
N GLN A 64 12.06 4.28 2.43
CA GLN A 64 11.97 5.41 1.51
C GLN A 64 11.02 5.09 0.34
N PRO A 65 10.38 6.09 -0.30
CA PRO A 65 9.52 5.89 -1.46
C PRO A 65 10.18 5.08 -2.57
N PHE A 66 9.43 4.14 -3.16
CA PHE A 66 9.93 3.25 -4.20
C PHE A 66 8.78 2.67 -5.04
N GLU A 67 9.12 2.01 -6.14
CA GLU A 67 8.16 1.30 -7.00
C GLU A 67 8.68 -0.11 -7.29
N ILE A 68 7.77 -1.08 -7.29
CA ILE A 68 8.07 -2.49 -7.55
C ILE A 68 7.03 -3.10 -8.50
N PRO A 69 7.45 -4.03 -9.37
CA PRO A 69 6.51 -4.91 -10.04
C PRO A 69 5.94 -5.91 -9.03
N VAL A 70 4.65 -6.20 -9.13
CA VAL A 70 3.98 -7.24 -8.35
C VAL A 70 3.20 -8.13 -9.31
N LYS A 71 3.42 -9.44 -9.23
CA LYS A 71 2.68 -10.40 -10.06
C LYS A 71 1.21 -10.44 -9.66
N ARG A 72 0.34 -10.58 -10.66
CA ARG A 72 -1.11 -10.73 -10.48
C ARG A 72 -1.60 -11.94 -11.26
N ASN A 73 -2.61 -12.61 -10.71
CA ASN A 73 -3.20 -13.80 -11.32
C ASN A 73 -4.53 -13.46 -12.05
N GLY A 74 -4.87 -12.18 -12.15
CA GLY A 74 -6.04 -11.66 -12.87
C GLY A 74 -7.38 -11.79 -12.13
N SER A 75 -7.46 -12.61 -11.09
CA SER A 75 -8.65 -12.75 -10.23
C SER A 75 -8.70 -11.76 -9.07
N GLU A 76 -7.55 -11.22 -8.66
CA GLU A 76 -7.46 -10.28 -7.54
C GLU A 76 -7.85 -8.86 -7.96
N SER A 77 -8.49 -8.12 -7.06
CA SER A 77 -8.69 -6.69 -7.24
C SER A 77 -7.38 -5.92 -7.02
N LEU A 78 -7.26 -4.74 -7.66
CA LEU A 78 -6.09 -3.87 -7.48
C LEU A 78 -5.89 -3.46 -6.01
N TYR A 79 -7.00 -3.27 -5.28
CA TYR A 79 -6.93 -2.96 -3.86
C TYR A 79 -6.37 -4.12 -3.03
N GLU A 80 -6.79 -5.36 -3.31
CA GLU A 80 -6.25 -6.54 -2.62
C GLU A 80 -4.73 -6.65 -2.83
N ILE A 81 -4.26 -6.48 -4.07
CA ILE A 81 -2.83 -6.52 -4.38
C ILE A 81 -2.09 -5.43 -3.59
N MET A 82 -2.51 -4.17 -3.71
CA MET A 82 -1.87 -3.06 -2.98
C MET A 82 -1.91 -3.23 -1.47
N ALA A 83 -3.03 -3.71 -0.91
CA ALA A 83 -3.18 -3.90 0.52
C ALA A 83 -2.27 -5.01 1.05
N VAL A 84 -2.14 -6.12 0.32
CA VAL A 84 -1.23 -7.21 0.67
C VAL A 84 0.23 -6.76 0.54
N THR A 85 0.58 -6.04 -0.52
CA THR A 85 1.94 -5.50 -0.68
C THR A 85 2.27 -4.52 0.44
N ALA A 86 1.35 -3.63 0.81
CA ALA A 86 1.51 -2.71 1.93
C ALA A 86 1.69 -3.43 3.27
N LEU A 87 0.89 -4.48 3.52
CA LEU A 87 0.99 -5.28 4.73
C LEU A 87 2.35 -5.96 4.84
N ARG A 88 2.81 -6.60 3.78
CA ARG A 88 4.11 -7.29 3.75
C ARG A 88 5.26 -6.30 3.99
N LEU A 89 5.20 -5.13 3.36
CA LEU A 89 6.16 -4.06 3.61
C LEU A 89 6.18 -3.62 5.07
N LEU A 90 5.00 -3.39 5.65
CA LEU A 90 4.86 -3.03 7.07
C LEU A 90 5.43 -4.09 8.01
N THR A 91 5.38 -5.37 7.64
CA THR A 91 5.97 -6.46 8.42
C THR A 91 7.47 -6.64 8.21
N GLY A 92 8.11 -5.79 7.39
CA GLY A 92 9.54 -5.87 7.09
C GLY A 92 9.91 -7.02 6.15
N ASP A 93 8.95 -7.53 5.36
CA ASP A 93 9.20 -8.58 4.38
C ASP A 93 9.97 -8.00 3.18
N SER A 94 11.31 -8.04 3.27
CA SER A 94 12.22 -7.52 2.24
C SER A 94 12.22 -8.34 0.95
N SER A 95 11.64 -9.56 0.96
CA SER A 95 11.57 -10.40 -0.25
C SER A 95 10.80 -9.73 -1.40
N ILE A 96 9.89 -8.82 -1.05
CA ILE A 96 9.16 -7.98 -2.00
C ILE A 96 10.07 -7.06 -2.81
N ILE A 97 11.17 -6.60 -2.22
CA ILE A 97 12.11 -5.66 -2.85
C ILE A 97 13.16 -6.42 -3.67
N GLU A 98 13.41 -7.68 -3.32
CA GLU A 98 14.43 -8.53 -3.94
C GLU A 98 13.95 -9.33 -5.17
N GLU A 99 12.65 -9.36 -5.49
CA GLU A 99 12.11 -10.00 -6.71
C GLU A 99 12.37 -9.22 -8.03
N VAL A 100 13.42 -8.39 -8.08
CA VAL A 100 13.83 -7.60 -9.28
C VAL A 100 14.92 -8.29 -10.08
#